data_AF-A0A7Y0FWU5-F1
#
_entry.id   AF-A0A7Y0FWU5-F1
#
_cell.length_a   1.000
_cell.length_b   1.000
_cell.length_c   1.000
_cell.angle_alpha   90.00
_cell.angle_beta   90.00
_cell.angle_gamma   90.00
#
_symmetry.space_group_name_H-M   'P 1'
#
loop_
_entity.id
_entity.type
_entity.pdbx_description
1 polymer ?
#
loop_
_entity_poly.entity_id
_entity_poly.type
_entity_poly.pdbx_seq_one_letter_code
_entity_poly.pdbx_strand_id
1 'polypeptide(L)'
;MRAMMKQDAANTNSIWGVLTGMAGALALLAATPAFAWTQAEIDAAIATIDTPEARLCPESNGSKLELPYEIKDINGDAIDELIVHQQASGAASCFGHAGSEISLLISDGKGGWTDAFGFPGSDLAFHPRTDSDWPDVEILGPGFCFPVWRYHEGSYGIWRTCEDGKLVYAEGLRDKAVPSGGGKAKPSSHSGGNGIGTLSPVEVIDVASLDGIPYDHNGSIMIVDGAKGVIVYDRPKNSIAGTVKRGTVLFRGKPWDMNNPDGALIDGVAHTFKKGCDATEYPVRGRYHVMYGMSQFTLEGAAPIRSKINCDITSHSMASGNARLKFDIAWD
;
A
#
# COMPACT_ATOMS: atom_id res chain seq x y z
N MET A 1 -63.84 -33.30 -55.19
CA MET A 1 -62.95 -33.75 -54.10
C MET A 1 -61.57 -33.13 -54.35
N ARG A 2 -61.00 -32.18 -53.60
CA ARG A 2 -61.41 -31.31 -52.49
C ARG A 2 -61.93 -29.97 -53.03
N ALA A 3 -62.96 -29.44 -52.37
CA ALA A 3 -63.65 -28.20 -52.72
C ALA A 3 -63.30 -27.10 -51.73
N MET A 4 -63.26 -25.86 -52.24
CA MET A 4 -63.69 -24.57 -51.65
C MET A 4 -63.25 -24.24 -50.20
N MET A 5 -62.79 -23.04 -49.85
CA MET A 5 -63.51 -21.78 -50.00
C MET A 5 -62.62 -20.59 -49.58
N LYS A 6 -63.14 -19.40 -49.88
CA LYS A 6 -62.61 -18.03 -49.89
C LYS A 6 -62.76 -17.30 -48.54
N GLN A 7 -62.07 -16.14 -48.42
CA GLN A 7 -62.40 -14.91 -47.64
C GLN A 7 -62.28 -14.98 -46.10
N ASP A 8 -62.05 -13.92 -45.32
CA ASP A 8 -61.67 -12.50 -45.48
C ASP A 8 -61.39 -11.95 -44.06
N ALA A 9 -60.84 -10.73 -43.99
CA ALA A 9 -60.98 -9.73 -42.91
C ALA A 9 -59.98 -9.83 -41.73
N ALA A 10 -59.44 -8.74 -41.16
CA ALA A 10 -59.68 -7.31 -41.34
C ALA A 10 -58.50 -6.48 -40.78
N ASN A 11 -58.38 -5.25 -41.31
CA ASN A 11 -58.15 -3.97 -40.61
C ASN A 11 -56.95 -3.79 -39.65
N THR A 12 -56.24 -2.66 -39.60
CA THR A 12 -56.31 -1.35 -40.27
C THR A 12 -54.99 -0.64 -39.91
N ASN A 13 -54.35 0.00 -40.89
CA ASN A 13 -53.24 0.93 -40.65
C ASN A 13 -53.76 2.21 -39.99
N SER A 14 -53.09 2.68 -38.94
CA SER A 14 -53.11 4.09 -38.52
C SER A 14 -51.68 4.61 -38.44
N ILE A 15 -51.47 5.73 -39.12
CA ILE A 15 -50.22 6.42 -39.37
C ILE A 15 -50.16 7.66 -38.45
N TRP A 16 -49.07 7.72 -37.68
CA TRP A 16 -48.34 8.89 -37.18
C TRP A 16 -48.96 9.80 -36.10
N GLY A 17 -48.23 9.86 -34.98
CA GLY A 17 -48.37 10.85 -33.91
C GLY A 17 -47.10 10.85 -33.05
N VAL A 18 -46.35 11.94 -33.14
CA VAL A 18 -45.05 12.27 -32.53
C VAL A 18 -44.98 11.95 -31.03
N LEU A 19 -43.90 11.28 -30.60
CA LEU A 19 -43.43 11.29 -29.21
C LEU A 19 -41.91 11.48 -29.19
N THR A 20 -41.51 12.67 -28.78
CA THR A 20 -40.16 13.11 -28.45
C THR A 20 -39.61 12.26 -27.29
N GLY A 21 -38.76 11.28 -27.61
CA GLY A 21 -37.94 10.58 -26.63
C GLY A 21 -36.61 11.31 -26.46
N MET A 22 -36.45 12.07 -25.37
CA MET A 22 -35.12 12.43 -24.87
C MET A 22 -34.43 11.16 -24.37
N ALA A 23 -33.66 10.51 -25.24
CA ALA A 23 -32.65 9.56 -24.81
C ALA A 23 -31.48 10.37 -24.24
N GLY A 24 -31.44 10.53 -22.92
CA GLY A 24 -30.26 11.01 -22.22
C GLY A 24 -29.11 10.04 -22.50
N ALA A 25 -28.21 10.43 -23.39
CA ALA A 25 -26.93 9.75 -23.56
C ALA A 25 -26.17 9.95 -22.25
N LEU A 26 -26.18 8.92 -21.40
CA LEU A 26 -25.28 8.83 -20.27
C LEU A 26 -23.87 8.66 -20.87
N ALA A 27 -23.18 9.79 -21.06
CA ALA A 27 -21.77 9.77 -21.42
C ALA A 27 -21.03 9.14 -20.24
N LEU A 28 -20.69 7.87 -20.38
CA LEU A 28 -19.63 7.23 -19.60
C LEU A 28 -18.37 8.06 -19.87
N LEU A 29 -18.04 8.96 -18.94
CA LEU A 29 -16.69 9.50 -18.83
C LEU A 29 -15.80 8.29 -18.54
N ALA A 30 -15.25 7.69 -19.59
CA ALA A 30 -14.12 6.80 -19.44
C ALA A 30 -13.03 7.62 -18.77
N ALA A 31 -12.64 7.23 -17.55
CA ALA A 31 -11.43 7.76 -16.94
C ALA A 31 -10.31 7.59 -17.95
N THR A 32 -9.72 8.70 -18.40
CA THR A 32 -8.50 8.66 -19.19
C THR A 32 -7.50 7.82 -18.42
N PRO A 33 -6.92 6.76 -19.01
CA PRO A 33 -5.88 6.01 -18.32
C PRO A 33 -4.78 7.01 -17.96
N ALA A 34 -4.24 6.90 -16.74
CA ALA A 34 -2.96 7.51 -16.40
C ALA A 34 -2.00 7.26 -17.56
N PHE A 35 -1.19 8.25 -17.93
CA PHE A 35 -0.24 8.12 -19.03
C PHE A 35 0.72 6.98 -18.72
N ALA A 36 0.43 5.78 -19.21
CA ALA A 36 1.28 4.63 -19.01
C ALA A 36 2.56 4.84 -19.82
N TRP A 37 3.72 4.81 -19.14
CA TRP A 37 5.01 4.92 -19.79
C TRP A 37 5.19 3.87 -20.88
N THR A 38 5.73 4.28 -22.01
CA THR A 38 6.17 3.34 -23.04
C THR A 38 7.39 2.58 -22.56
N GLN A 39 7.60 1.37 -23.09
CA GLN A 39 8.79 0.58 -22.73
C GLN A 39 10.10 1.34 -23.00
N ALA A 40 10.15 2.15 -24.06
CA ALA A 40 11.33 2.95 -24.37
C ALA A 40 11.62 4.05 -23.33
N GLU A 41 10.57 4.63 -22.73
CA GLU A 41 10.71 5.62 -21.65
C GLU A 41 11.15 4.96 -20.35
N ILE A 42 10.63 3.76 -20.05
CA ILE A 42 11.07 2.94 -18.91
C ILE A 42 12.54 2.54 -19.10
N ASP A 43 12.91 2.03 -20.28
CA ASP A 43 14.29 1.64 -20.58
C ASP A 43 15.25 2.84 -20.44
N ALA A 44 14.82 4.04 -20.85
CA ALA A 44 15.59 5.27 -20.67
C ALA A 44 15.74 5.65 -19.18
N ALA A 45 14.71 5.43 -18.36
CA ALA A 45 14.78 5.62 -16.92
C ALA A 45 15.76 4.63 -16.28
N ILE A 46 15.63 3.33 -16.56
CA ILE A 46 16.50 2.28 -16.04
C ILE A 46 17.96 2.53 -16.45
N ALA A 47 18.20 3.04 -17.66
CA ALA A 47 19.54 3.39 -18.12
C ALA A 47 20.23 4.49 -17.27
N THR A 48 19.48 5.30 -16.50
CA THR A 48 20.08 6.31 -15.60
C THR A 48 20.82 5.70 -14.40
N ILE A 49 20.44 4.49 -13.99
CA ILE A 49 21.03 3.77 -12.86
C ILE A 49 21.82 2.53 -13.29
N ASP A 50 21.61 2.02 -14.51
CA ASP A 50 22.33 0.89 -15.10
C ASP A 50 23.73 1.29 -15.62
N THR A 51 24.58 1.74 -14.68
CA THR A 51 25.91 2.27 -14.94
C THR A 51 27.00 1.19 -14.91
N PRO A 52 28.16 1.41 -15.58
CA PRO A 52 29.32 0.53 -15.42
C PRO A 52 29.72 0.32 -13.95
N GLU A 53 29.61 1.37 -13.12
CA GLU A 53 29.87 1.36 -11.69
C GLU A 53 28.92 0.41 -10.94
N ALA A 54 27.62 0.46 -11.23
CA ALA A 54 26.63 -0.45 -10.64
C ALA A 54 26.85 -1.92 -11.05
N ARG A 55 27.30 -2.16 -12.30
CA ARG A 55 27.56 -3.53 -12.80
C ARG A 55 28.87 -4.15 -12.31
N LEU A 56 29.85 -3.34 -11.94
CA LEU A 56 31.21 -3.78 -11.59
C LEU A 56 31.23 -4.89 -10.53
N CYS A 57 30.53 -4.70 -9.41
CA CYS A 57 30.53 -5.69 -8.34
C CYS A 57 29.82 -7.00 -8.74
N PRO A 58 28.56 -6.99 -9.24
CA PRO A 58 27.91 -8.19 -9.74
C PRO A 58 28.75 -8.97 -10.76
N GLU A 59 29.30 -8.29 -11.77
CA GLU A 59 30.06 -8.93 -12.85
C GLU A 59 31.37 -9.55 -12.34
N SER A 60 32.06 -8.87 -11.42
CA SER A 60 33.28 -9.41 -10.79
C SER A 60 33.01 -10.70 -9.98
N ASN A 61 31.76 -10.89 -9.53
CA ASN A 61 31.30 -12.09 -8.83
C ASN A 61 30.63 -13.10 -9.78
N GLY A 62 30.79 -12.94 -11.10
CA GLY A 62 30.19 -13.85 -12.10
C GLY A 62 28.67 -13.78 -12.19
N SER A 63 28.08 -12.72 -11.63
CA SER A 63 26.63 -12.47 -11.61
C SER A 63 26.29 -11.30 -12.54
N LYS A 64 25.00 -11.06 -12.77
CA LYS A 64 24.52 -9.89 -13.54
C LYS A 64 23.74 -8.96 -12.62
N LEU A 65 23.81 -7.66 -12.90
CA LEU A 65 22.90 -6.70 -12.30
C LEU A 65 21.50 -6.95 -12.85
N GLU A 66 20.55 -7.07 -11.94
CA GLU A 66 19.12 -7.22 -12.20
C GLU A 66 18.43 -5.95 -11.69
N LEU A 67 17.49 -5.42 -12.48
CA LEU A 67 16.80 -4.16 -12.20
C LEU A 67 15.28 -4.34 -12.28
N PRO A 68 14.67 -5.28 -11.50
CA PRO A 68 13.22 -5.34 -11.39
C PRO A 68 12.66 -4.01 -10.86
N TYR A 69 11.51 -3.61 -11.41
CA TYR A 69 10.88 -2.35 -11.08
C TYR A 69 9.37 -2.48 -10.85
N GLU A 70 8.83 -1.59 -10.03
CA GLU A 70 7.40 -1.32 -9.90
C GLU A 70 7.09 0.07 -10.46
N ILE A 71 5.91 0.22 -11.10
CA ILE A 71 5.39 1.49 -11.61
C ILE A 71 4.30 1.95 -10.66
N LYS A 72 4.42 3.17 -10.13
CA LYS A 72 3.46 3.70 -9.16
C LYS A 72 3.54 5.22 -9.07
N ASP A 73 2.40 5.88 -9.24
CA ASP A 73 2.20 7.27 -8.80
C ASP A 73 2.25 7.36 -7.27
N ILE A 74 3.31 7.98 -6.74
CA ILE A 74 3.54 8.09 -5.29
C ILE A 74 3.06 9.44 -4.71
N ASN A 75 2.80 10.44 -5.55
CA ASN A 75 2.46 11.81 -5.13
C ASN A 75 1.03 12.25 -5.54
N GLY A 76 0.33 11.45 -6.32
CA GLY A 76 -1.04 11.69 -6.80
C GLY A 76 -1.18 12.66 -7.98
N ASP A 77 -0.10 12.97 -8.70
CA ASP A 77 -0.11 13.92 -9.82
C ASP A 77 -0.47 13.29 -11.18
N ALA A 78 -0.80 11.99 -11.18
CA ALA A 78 -1.10 11.17 -12.35
C ALA A 78 0.11 10.93 -13.28
N ILE A 79 1.32 11.13 -12.77
CA ILE A 79 2.59 10.74 -13.40
C ILE A 79 3.18 9.62 -12.54
N ASP A 80 3.37 8.44 -13.13
CA ASP A 80 3.94 7.31 -12.37
C ASP A 80 5.46 7.45 -12.19
N GLU A 81 5.96 7.10 -11.00
CA GLU A 81 7.38 6.89 -10.72
C GLU A 81 7.79 5.42 -10.88
N LEU A 82 9.11 5.19 -10.94
CA LEU A 82 9.68 3.83 -10.92
C LEU A 82 10.40 3.57 -9.60
N ILE A 83 10.04 2.47 -8.96
CA ILE A 83 10.75 1.92 -7.80
C ILE A 83 11.58 0.76 -8.30
N VAL A 84 12.91 0.88 -8.29
CA VAL A 84 13.81 -0.14 -8.85
C VAL A 84 14.61 -0.80 -7.73
N HIS A 85 14.58 -2.13 -7.69
CA HIS A 85 15.39 -2.92 -6.77
C HIS A 85 16.63 -3.41 -7.52
N GLN A 86 17.76 -2.73 -7.33
CA GLN A 86 19.04 -3.17 -7.85
C GLN A 86 19.52 -4.38 -7.06
N GLN A 87 19.67 -5.51 -7.74
CA GLN A 87 20.05 -6.77 -7.11
C GLN A 87 20.92 -7.62 -8.04
N ALA A 88 21.49 -8.72 -7.52
CA ALA A 88 22.24 -9.67 -8.35
C ALA A 88 22.19 -11.08 -7.75
N SER A 89 21.57 -12.01 -8.47
CA SER A 89 21.54 -13.42 -8.08
C SER A 89 22.95 -14.00 -8.00
N GLY A 90 23.39 -14.38 -6.80
CA GLY A 90 24.76 -14.89 -6.56
C GLY A 90 25.79 -13.84 -6.13
N ALA A 91 25.41 -12.56 -6.09
CA ALA A 91 26.27 -11.46 -5.66
C ALA A 91 25.56 -10.46 -4.73
N ALA A 92 24.60 -10.94 -3.92
CA ALA A 92 23.85 -10.11 -2.95
C ALA A 92 24.77 -9.34 -1.98
N SER A 93 25.99 -9.84 -1.73
CA SER A 93 27.00 -9.15 -0.93
C SER A 93 27.44 -7.79 -1.49
N CYS A 94 27.24 -7.54 -2.79
CA CYS A 94 27.48 -6.25 -3.41
C CYS A 94 26.60 -5.14 -2.84
N PHE A 95 25.46 -5.49 -2.25
CA PHE A 95 24.47 -4.57 -1.69
C PHE A 95 24.42 -4.64 -0.16
N GLY A 96 25.48 -5.16 0.46
CA GLY A 96 25.56 -5.35 1.91
C GLY A 96 24.47 -6.27 2.47
N HIS A 97 24.12 -6.08 3.74
CA HIS A 97 23.13 -6.92 4.41
C HIS A 97 21.70 -6.74 3.87
N ALA A 98 21.41 -5.63 3.18
CA ALA A 98 20.12 -5.41 2.57
C ALA A 98 19.86 -6.39 1.42
N GLY A 99 20.91 -6.87 0.75
CA GLY A 99 20.81 -7.77 -0.40
C GLY A 99 20.38 -7.08 -1.70
N SER A 100 19.94 -5.83 -1.61
CA SER A 100 19.60 -4.95 -2.73
C SER A 100 19.91 -3.48 -2.40
N GLU A 101 20.00 -2.68 -3.44
CA GLU A 101 19.93 -1.22 -3.39
C GLU A 101 18.63 -0.78 -4.03
N ILE A 102 18.04 0.32 -3.54
CA ILE A 102 16.78 0.83 -4.08
C ILE A 102 16.98 2.22 -4.65
N SER A 103 16.49 2.37 -5.88
CA SER A 103 16.35 3.65 -6.56
C SER A 103 14.87 4.01 -6.65
N LEU A 104 14.56 5.29 -6.44
CA LEU A 104 13.25 5.87 -6.74
C LEU A 104 13.47 6.87 -7.87
N LEU A 105 13.10 6.48 -9.08
CA LEU A 105 13.23 7.34 -10.25
C LEU A 105 11.98 8.22 -10.35
N ILE A 106 12.17 9.51 -10.05
CA ILE A 106 11.15 10.55 -10.14
C ILE A 106 11.11 11.09 -11.57
N SER A 107 9.94 11.06 -12.18
CA SER A 107 9.73 11.61 -13.52
C SER A 107 9.46 13.12 -13.49
N ASP A 108 9.88 13.83 -14.54
CA ASP A 108 9.50 15.23 -14.77
C ASP A 108 8.23 15.38 -15.65
N GLY A 109 7.60 14.25 -16.04
CA GLY A 109 6.44 14.20 -16.93
C GLY A 109 6.75 14.46 -18.41
N LYS A 110 8.03 14.68 -18.77
CA LYS A 110 8.51 15.02 -20.12
C LYS A 110 9.59 14.06 -20.62
N GLY A 111 9.75 12.93 -19.94
CA GLY A 111 10.75 11.90 -20.23
C GLY A 111 12.09 12.09 -19.52
N GLY A 112 12.21 13.09 -18.64
CA GLY A 112 13.35 13.24 -17.73
C GLY A 112 13.13 12.46 -16.43
N TRP A 113 14.22 11.91 -15.90
CA TRP A 113 14.21 11.08 -14.69
C TRP A 113 15.31 11.52 -13.72
N THR A 114 15.01 11.52 -12.43
CA THR A 114 15.97 11.78 -11.35
C THR A 114 15.92 10.64 -10.34
N ASP A 115 17.05 10.01 -10.05
CA ASP A 115 17.13 9.08 -8.92
C ASP A 115 17.15 9.86 -7.61
N ALA A 116 16.14 9.64 -6.78
CA ALA A 116 16.04 10.23 -5.46
C ALA A 116 16.89 9.50 -4.42
N PHE A 117 17.23 8.23 -4.67
CA PHE A 117 17.97 7.37 -3.77
C PHE A 117 19.24 6.83 -4.45
N GLY A 118 19.92 5.89 -3.81
CA GLY A 118 21.25 5.41 -4.24
C GLY A 118 22.02 4.80 -3.07
N PHE A 119 21.31 4.04 -2.24
CA PHE A 119 21.87 3.42 -1.05
C PHE A 119 21.20 2.06 -0.77
N PRO A 120 21.88 1.15 -0.05
CA PRO A 120 21.33 -0.16 0.27
C PRO A 120 19.99 -0.08 1.00
N GLY A 121 19.03 -0.89 0.54
CA GLY A 121 17.68 -0.97 1.07
C GLY A 121 16.96 -2.18 0.49
N SER A 122 16.07 -2.81 1.28
CA SER A 122 15.29 -3.96 0.83
C SER A 122 13.93 -3.60 0.27
N ASP A 123 13.30 -2.52 0.77
CA ASP A 123 12.04 -1.99 0.25
C ASP A 123 11.80 -0.52 0.70
N LEU A 124 10.77 0.15 0.17
CA LEU A 124 10.33 1.49 0.55
C LEU A 124 8.96 1.44 1.22
N ALA A 125 8.78 2.15 2.33
CA ALA A 125 7.47 2.42 2.91
C ALA A 125 7.11 3.90 2.76
N PHE A 126 5.94 4.17 2.16
CA PHE A 126 5.46 5.51 1.88
C PHE A 126 4.50 5.98 2.99
N HIS A 127 4.78 7.15 3.56
CA HIS A 127 4.02 7.77 4.64
C HIS A 127 3.41 9.09 4.14
N PRO A 128 2.11 9.12 3.80
CA PRO A 128 1.45 10.32 3.27
C PRO A 128 1.55 11.52 4.22
N ARG A 129 1.59 12.71 3.63
CA ARG A 129 1.70 13.98 4.35
C ARG A 129 0.51 14.88 4.05
N THR A 130 0.20 15.75 5.01
CA THR A 130 -0.87 16.75 4.83
C THR A 130 -0.35 18.09 4.31
N ASP A 131 0.95 18.30 4.43
CA ASP A 131 1.64 19.54 4.07
C ASP A 131 2.46 19.41 2.78
N SER A 132 2.37 18.26 2.09
CA SER A 132 3.06 17.98 0.83
C SER A 132 2.35 16.84 0.09
N ASP A 133 2.32 16.93 -1.23
CA ASP A 133 1.86 15.84 -2.10
C ASP A 133 2.87 14.67 -2.11
N TRP A 134 4.14 14.96 -1.82
CA TRP A 134 5.17 13.94 -1.71
C TRP A 134 5.17 13.28 -0.31
N PRO A 135 5.07 11.94 -0.23
CA PRO A 135 5.11 11.23 1.03
C PRO A 135 6.51 11.29 1.67
N ASP A 136 6.58 11.13 2.99
CA ASP A 136 7.83 10.71 3.62
C ASP A 136 8.12 9.25 3.22
N VAL A 137 9.38 8.90 2.99
CA VAL A 137 9.79 7.56 2.55
C VAL A 137 10.71 6.94 3.58
N GLU A 138 10.29 5.82 4.15
CA GLU A 138 11.08 5.03 5.08
C GLU A 138 11.83 3.94 4.31
N ILE A 139 13.16 3.89 4.48
CA ILE A 139 14.04 2.97 3.75
C ILE A 139 14.20 1.70 4.57
N LEU A 140 13.56 0.63 4.11
CA LEU A 140 13.57 -0.64 4.82
C LEU A 140 14.86 -1.41 4.55
N GLY A 141 15.21 -2.26 5.50
CA GLY A 141 16.40 -3.11 5.42
C GLY A 141 16.45 -4.09 6.59
N PRO A 142 17.62 -4.68 6.87
CA PRO A 142 17.82 -5.49 8.06
C PRO A 142 17.70 -4.65 9.33
N GLY A 143 16.96 -5.15 10.33
CA GLY A 143 16.81 -4.51 11.64
C GLY A 143 15.37 -4.11 11.97
N PHE A 144 15.22 -3.13 12.88
CA PHE A 144 13.92 -2.69 13.43
C PHE A 144 13.77 -1.17 13.52
N CYS A 145 14.74 -0.42 12.99
CA CYS A 145 14.68 1.04 12.93
C CYS A 145 15.19 1.46 11.55
N PHE A 146 14.38 2.25 10.87
CA PHE A 146 14.62 2.62 9.48
C PHE A 146 14.63 4.14 9.33
N PRO A 147 15.61 4.71 8.60
CA PRO A 147 15.66 6.14 8.36
C PRO A 147 14.49 6.58 7.49
N VAL A 148 14.03 7.81 7.73
CA VAL A 148 12.94 8.42 6.97
C VAL A 148 13.49 9.59 6.17
N TRP A 149 13.24 9.57 4.88
CA TRP A 149 13.56 10.60 3.91
C TRP A 149 12.32 11.45 3.65
N ARG A 150 12.52 12.75 3.55
CA ARG A 150 11.47 13.72 3.34
C ARG A 150 11.74 14.50 2.07
N TYR A 151 10.71 14.67 1.26
CA TYR A 151 10.76 15.61 0.16
C TYR A 151 10.76 17.05 0.68
N HIS A 152 11.82 17.79 0.35
CA HIS A 152 12.06 19.16 0.77
C HIS A 152 12.79 19.92 -0.34
N GLU A 153 12.25 21.07 -0.73
CA GLU A 153 12.87 21.96 -1.73
C GLU A 153 13.23 21.27 -3.06
N GLY A 154 12.38 20.36 -3.53
CA GLY A 154 12.53 19.72 -4.84
C GLY A 154 13.33 18.42 -4.85
N SER A 155 13.71 17.89 -3.68
CA SER A 155 14.44 16.62 -3.59
C SER A 155 14.13 15.88 -2.29
N TYR A 156 14.36 14.57 -2.26
CA TYR A 156 14.35 13.81 -1.02
C TYR A 156 15.67 14.02 -0.24
N GLY A 157 15.57 14.25 1.05
CA GLY A 157 16.70 14.29 1.98
C GLY A 157 16.40 13.56 3.28
N ILE A 158 17.43 13.10 3.99
CA ILE A 158 17.25 12.39 5.26
C ILE A 158 16.63 13.32 6.31
N TRP A 159 15.49 12.93 6.87
CA TRP A 159 14.74 13.70 7.87
C TRP A 159 14.81 13.08 9.25
N ARG A 160 14.75 11.75 9.32
CA ARG A 160 14.93 10.99 10.55
C ARG A 160 15.94 9.88 10.37
N THR A 161 16.71 9.63 11.42
CA THR A 161 17.76 8.61 11.47
C THR A 161 17.63 7.79 12.75
N CYS A 162 18.22 6.60 12.75
CA CYS A 162 18.25 5.72 13.91
C CYS A 162 19.45 6.00 14.79
N GLU A 163 19.20 6.29 16.07
CA GLU A 163 20.20 6.40 17.14
C GLU A 163 19.71 5.52 18.31
N ASP A 164 20.55 4.61 18.79
CA ASP A 164 20.21 3.66 19.86
C ASP A 164 18.88 2.90 19.64
N GLY A 165 18.61 2.50 18.39
CA GLY A 165 17.39 1.79 18.00
C GLY A 165 16.12 2.65 18.01
N LYS A 166 16.25 3.98 18.12
CA LYS A 166 15.13 4.93 18.10
C LYS A 166 15.25 5.87 16.92
N LEU A 167 14.12 6.16 16.32
CA LEU A 167 14.02 7.12 15.23
C LEU A 167 14.04 8.56 15.78
N VAL A 168 15.10 9.31 15.51
CA VAL A 168 15.30 10.71 15.94
C VAL A 168 15.42 11.63 14.71
N TYR A 169 15.30 12.95 14.90
CA TYR A 169 15.56 13.89 13.80
C TYR A 169 17.02 13.83 13.36
N ALA A 170 17.23 13.82 12.04
CA ALA A 170 18.57 13.76 11.46
C ALA A 170 19.31 15.10 11.50
N GLU A 171 18.58 16.21 11.73
CA GLU A 171 19.14 17.55 11.88
C GLU A 171 20.20 17.59 12.98
N GLY A 172 21.42 18.03 12.64
CA GLY A 172 22.57 18.05 13.55
C GLY A 172 23.28 16.70 13.73
N LEU A 173 22.76 15.61 13.16
CA LEU A 173 23.34 14.26 13.23
C LEU A 173 23.79 13.72 11.87
N ARG A 174 23.23 14.25 10.77
CA ARG A 174 23.53 13.85 9.41
C ARG A 174 23.72 15.10 8.56
N ASP A 175 24.65 15.02 7.60
CA ASP A 175 24.94 16.12 6.70
C ASP A 175 23.73 16.42 5.81
N LYS A 176 23.41 17.71 5.66
CA LYS A 176 22.31 18.21 4.83
C LYS A 176 20.94 17.58 5.16
N ALA A 177 20.74 17.16 6.40
CA ALA A 177 19.47 16.66 6.86
C ALA A 177 18.35 17.68 6.66
N VAL A 178 17.15 17.20 6.32
CA VAL A 178 15.96 18.03 6.20
C VAL A 178 15.63 18.61 7.58
N PRO A 179 15.44 19.94 7.71
CA PRO A 179 15.17 20.58 8.99
C PRO A 179 13.94 19.99 9.69
N SER A 180 14.02 19.84 11.01
CA SER A 180 12.93 19.29 11.84
C SER A 180 11.73 20.23 11.98
N GLY A 181 11.90 21.52 11.66
CA GLY A 181 10.82 22.51 11.68
C GLY A 181 10.40 22.96 13.08
N GLY A 182 11.33 23.11 14.03
CA GLY A 182 11.12 23.48 15.43
C GLY A 182 10.51 24.87 15.74
N GLY A 183 9.63 25.41 14.88
CA GLY A 183 8.79 26.58 15.14
C GLY A 183 7.30 26.17 15.15
N LYS A 184 6.58 26.52 16.21
CA LYS A 184 5.14 26.22 16.42
C LYS A 184 4.36 26.23 15.10
N ALA A 185 3.83 25.07 14.71
CA ALA A 185 2.85 24.96 13.65
C ALA A 185 1.71 25.95 13.95
N LYS A 186 1.58 26.96 13.08
CA LYS A 186 0.39 27.80 13.05
C LYS A 186 -0.73 26.91 12.49
N PRO A 187 -1.84 26.67 13.21
CA PRO A 187 -2.93 25.89 12.67
C PRO A 187 -3.52 26.68 11.50
N SER A 188 -3.39 26.17 10.28
CA SER A 188 -4.17 26.66 9.15
C SER A 188 -5.43 25.81 9.04
N SER A 189 -6.57 26.47 9.23
CA SER A 189 -7.90 25.91 9.00
C SER A 189 -8.10 25.63 7.52
N HIS A 190 -8.25 24.35 7.16
CA HIS A 190 -9.10 23.97 6.04
C HIS A 190 -10.44 23.50 6.61
N SER A 191 -11.45 24.32 6.31
CA SER A 191 -12.86 24.05 6.52
C SER A 191 -13.31 23.01 5.50
N GLY A 192 -13.46 21.75 5.93
CA GLY A 192 -14.08 20.66 5.20
C GLY A 192 -13.56 19.32 5.73
N GLY A 193 -14.33 18.63 6.59
CA GLY A 193 -13.91 17.37 7.27
C GLY A 193 -13.54 16.25 6.29
N ASN A 194 -12.71 15.25 6.63
CA ASN A 194 -12.36 14.66 7.92
C ASN A 194 -10.91 14.08 7.89
N GLY A 195 -10.07 14.42 8.87
CA GLY A 195 -8.89 13.62 9.30
C GLY A 195 -7.65 13.50 8.38
N ILE A 196 -6.49 13.22 8.99
CA ILE A 196 -5.16 13.03 8.37
C ILE A 196 -4.98 11.58 7.86
N GLY A 197 -6.01 10.93 7.32
CA GLY A 197 -5.87 9.55 6.85
C GLY A 197 -7.10 9.00 6.13
N THR A 198 -6.99 7.78 5.60
CA THR A 198 -8.01 7.17 4.74
C THR A 198 -9.07 6.46 5.57
N LEU A 199 -10.33 6.89 5.40
CA LEU A 199 -11.49 6.19 5.90
C LEU A 199 -12.04 5.28 4.80
N SER A 200 -12.40 4.06 5.16
CA SER A 200 -13.03 3.11 4.24
C SER A 200 -14.22 2.40 4.88
N PRO A 201 -15.25 2.04 4.08
CA PRO A 201 -16.34 1.23 4.59
C PRO A 201 -15.81 -0.07 5.22
N VAL A 202 -16.43 -0.49 6.33
CA VAL A 202 -16.05 -1.75 6.97
C VAL A 202 -16.35 -2.92 6.02
N GLU A 203 -15.29 -3.54 5.52
CA GLU A 203 -15.40 -4.73 4.67
C GLU A 203 -15.79 -5.96 5.50
N VAL A 204 -16.71 -6.77 4.95
CA VAL A 204 -17.16 -8.03 5.56
C VAL A 204 -17.13 -9.14 4.51
N ILE A 205 -16.44 -10.24 4.81
CA ILE A 205 -16.36 -11.45 4.01
C ILE A 205 -17.06 -12.60 4.73
N ASP A 206 -17.75 -13.47 3.99
CA ASP A 206 -18.24 -14.73 4.55
C ASP A 206 -17.06 -15.63 4.91
N VAL A 207 -16.85 -15.85 6.20
CA VAL A 207 -15.74 -16.66 6.73
C VAL A 207 -15.79 -18.09 6.21
N ALA A 208 -16.99 -18.63 5.90
CA ALA A 208 -17.12 -19.98 5.34
C ALA A 208 -16.54 -20.09 3.92
N SER A 209 -16.26 -18.97 3.24
CA SER A 209 -15.62 -18.95 1.93
C SER A 209 -14.08 -18.98 2.00
N LEU A 210 -13.49 -18.85 3.19
CA LEU A 210 -12.04 -18.80 3.38
C LEU A 210 -11.47 -20.20 3.64
N ASP A 211 -10.29 -20.45 3.10
CA ASP A 211 -9.52 -21.69 3.35
C ASP A 211 -8.29 -21.37 4.23
N GLY A 212 -8.52 -20.50 5.20
CA GLY A 212 -7.47 -19.96 6.06
C GLY A 212 -7.34 -20.70 7.39
N ILE A 213 -6.22 -20.46 8.07
CA ILE A 213 -5.88 -21.08 9.35
C ILE A 213 -6.31 -20.15 10.49
N PRO A 214 -6.84 -20.67 11.62
CA PRO A 214 -7.21 -19.85 12.77
C PRO A 214 -5.99 -19.33 13.56
N TYR A 215 -6.04 -18.04 13.93
CA TYR A 215 -5.07 -17.35 14.77
C TYR A 215 -5.76 -16.57 15.89
N ASP A 216 -5.13 -16.48 17.06
CA ASP A 216 -5.49 -15.50 18.07
C ASP A 216 -4.85 -14.14 17.73
N HIS A 217 -5.67 -13.11 17.81
CA HIS A 217 -5.24 -11.72 17.84
C HIS A 217 -5.93 -10.98 18.98
N ASN A 218 -5.16 -10.67 20.02
CA ASN A 218 -5.64 -9.90 21.18
C ASN A 218 -6.90 -10.50 21.82
N GLY A 219 -7.01 -11.84 21.86
CA GLY A 219 -8.14 -12.59 22.40
C GLY A 219 -9.34 -12.73 21.46
N SER A 220 -9.20 -12.33 20.19
CA SER A 220 -10.18 -12.65 19.13
C SER A 220 -9.62 -13.73 18.21
N ILE A 221 -10.48 -14.61 17.71
CA ILE A 221 -10.08 -15.58 16.70
C ILE A 221 -10.24 -14.98 15.32
N MET A 222 -9.20 -15.12 14.52
CA MET A 222 -9.06 -14.61 13.16
C MET A 222 -8.85 -15.79 12.20
N ILE A 223 -9.42 -15.73 11.00
CA ILE A 223 -9.00 -16.59 9.89
C ILE A 223 -7.96 -15.85 9.07
N VAL A 224 -6.80 -16.48 8.85
CA VAL A 224 -5.70 -15.99 8.03
C VAL A 224 -5.66 -16.82 6.76
N ASP A 225 -6.07 -16.21 5.64
CA ASP A 225 -6.05 -16.82 4.31
C ASP A 225 -5.01 -16.10 3.44
N GLY A 226 -3.78 -16.62 3.48
CA GLY A 226 -2.64 -16.03 2.78
C GLY A 226 -2.76 -16.09 1.27
N ALA A 227 -3.41 -17.12 0.72
CA ALA A 227 -3.66 -17.25 -0.71
C ALA A 227 -4.60 -16.15 -1.23
N LYS A 228 -5.54 -15.69 -0.39
CA LYS A 228 -6.44 -14.56 -0.71
C LYS A 228 -5.93 -13.21 -0.21
N GLY A 229 -4.83 -13.19 0.52
CA GLY A 229 -4.25 -11.96 1.04
C GLY A 229 -5.08 -11.31 2.15
N VAL A 230 -5.83 -12.07 2.97
CA VAL A 230 -6.78 -11.49 3.95
C VAL A 230 -6.62 -12.06 5.36
N ILE A 231 -6.90 -11.21 6.35
CA ILE A 231 -7.08 -11.62 7.75
C ILE A 231 -8.44 -11.11 8.23
N VAL A 232 -9.28 -12.03 8.71
CA VAL A 232 -10.71 -11.77 8.93
C VAL A 232 -11.13 -12.21 10.33
N TYR A 233 -11.95 -11.43 11.02
CA TYR A 233 -12.50 -11.79 12.33
C TYR A 233 -13.46 -12.99 12.22
N ASP A 234 -13.14 -14.11 12.87
CA ASP A 234 -14.01 -15.27 13.00
C ASP A 234 -14.90 -15.17 14.24
N ARG A 235 -14.26 -14.93 15.40
CA ARG A 235 -14.88 -14.75 16.70
C ARG A 235 -14.27 -13.52 17.38
N PRO A 236 -14.83 -12.32 17.16
CA PRO A 236 -14.42 -11.12 17.90
C PRO A 236 -14.61 -11.31 19.40
N LYS A 237 -13.66 -10.83 20.21
CA LYS A 237 -13.85 -10.83 21.67
C LYS A 237 -15.03 -9.97 22.08
N ASN A 238 -15.67 -10.35 23.19
CA ASN A 238 -16.89 -9.70 23.68
C ASN A 238 -16.78 -8.18 23.83
N SER A 239 -15.63 -7.66 24.26
CA SER A 239 -15.43 -6.22 24.46
C SER A 239 -15.45 -5.38 23.18
N ILE A 240 -15.28 -6.00 22.00
CA ILE A 240 -15.29 -5.32 20.69
C ILE A 240 -16.41 -5.79 19.76
N ALA A 241 -17.22 -6.78 20.15
CA ALA A 241 -18.30 -7.34 19.33
C ALA A 241 -19.39 -6.31 18.92
N GLY A 242 -19.48 -5.19 19.66
CA GLY A 242 -20.33 -4.05 19.30
C GLY A 242 -19.74 -3.09 18.25
N THR A 243 -18.50 -3.33 17.83
CA THR A 243 -17.73 -2.51 16.87
C THR A 243 -17.33 -3.32 15.64
N VAL A 244 -16.88 -4.55 15.82
CA VAL A 244 -16.52 -5.49 14.74
C VAL A 244 -17.37 -6.75 14.86
N LYS A 245 -17.70 -7.36 13.71
CA LYS A 245 -18.54 -8.57 13.65
C LYS A 245 -17.74 -9.70 13.01
N ARG A 246 -18.27 -10.93 13.11
CA ARG A 246 -17.76 -12.06 12.32
C ARG A 246 -17.76 -11.67 10.83
N GLY A 247 -16.66 -11.97 10.14
CA GLY A 247 -16.43 -11.62 8.75
C GLY A 247 -15.76 -10.26 8.53
N THR A 248 -15.64 -9.40 9.55
CA THR A 248 -14.96 -8.11 9.37
C THR A 248 -13.50 -8.31 8.99
N VAL A 249 -13.05 -7.67 7.92
CA VAL A 249 -11.67 -7.77 7.42
C VAL A 249 -10.77 -6.86 8.23
N LEU A 250 -9.78 -7.43 8.95
CA LEU A 250 -8.76 -6.67 9.66
C LEU A 250 -7.63 -6.24 8.71
N PHE A 251 -7.25 -7.10 7.77
CA PHE A 251 -6.13 -6.86 6.87
C PHE A 251 -6.41 -7.34 5.46
N ARG A 252 -5.90 -6.60 4.48
CA ARG A 252 -5.91 -6.92 3.05
C ARG A 252 -4.55 -6.61 2.45
N GLY A 253 -3.94 -7.57 1.77
CA GLY A 253 -2.62 -7.44 1.16
C GLY A 253 -2.46 -8.26 -0.11
N LYS A 254 -1.24 -8.27 -0.64
CA LYS A 254 -0.86 -9.21 -1.73
C LYS A 254 -0.95 -10.65 -1.19
N PRO A 255 -1.34 -11.65 -1.99
CA PRO A 255 -1.24 -13.06 -1.58
C PRO A 255 0.17 -13.41 -1.12
N TRP A 256 0.28 -14.25 -0.09
CA TRP A 256 1.57 -14.72 0.42
C TRP A 256 1.54 -16.23 0.70
N ASP A 257 2.70 -16.88 0.53
CA ASP A 257 2.84 -18.32 0.79
C ASP A 257 3.07 -18.58 2.28
N MET A 258 2.07 -19.17 2.92
CA MET A 258 2.14 -19.55 4.34
C MET A 258 3.04 -20.74 4.62
N ASN A 259 3.48 -21.48 3.59
CA ASN A 259 4.38 -22.62 3.72
C ASN A 259 5.87 -22.24 3.61
N ASN A 260 6.17 -20.98 3.29
CA ASN A 260 7.54 -20.47 3.18
C ASN A 260 7.82 -19.40 4.25
N PRO A 261 8.06 -19.81 5.50
CA PRO A 261 8.13 -18.88 6.63
C PRO A 261 9.33 -17.95 6.59
N ASP A 262 10.41 -18.32 5.90
CA ASP A 262 11.65 -17.53 5.83
C ASP A 262 11.64 -16.51 4.67
N GLY A 263 10.69 -16.63 3.72
CA GLY A 263 10.67 -15.83 2.48
C GLY A 263 9.44 -14.95 2.27
N ALA A 264 8.32 -15.20 2.96
CA ALA A 264 7.09 -14.45 2.73
C ALA A 264 7.09 -13.10 3.48
N LEU A 265 7.27 -12.01 2.73
CA LEU A 265 6.89 -10.67 3.18
C LEU A 265 5.37 -10.54 3.11
N ILE A 266 4.74 -10.19 4.23
CA ILE A 266 3.33 -9.85 4.28
C ILE A 266 3.25 -8.32 4.20
N ASP A 267 2.71 -7.81 3.10
CA ASP A 267 2.54 -6.38 2.84
C ASP A 267 1.08 -6.09 2.49
N GLY A 268 0.51 -5.06 3.11
CA GLY A 268 -0.87 -4.66 2.87
C GLY A 268 -1.37 -3.58 3.81
N VAL A 269 -2.69 -3.47 3.87
CA VAL A 269 -3.42 -2.47 4.64
C VAL A 269 -4.14 -3.14 5.79
N ALA A 270 -3.88 -2.67 7.00
CA ALA A 270 -4.66 -3.01 8.18
C ALA A 270 -5.72 -1.95 8.47
N HIS A 271 -6.76 -2.38 9.17
CA HIS A 271 -7.90 -1.56 9.52
C HIS A 271 -8.02 -1.42 11.04
N THR A 272 -8.20 -0.18 11.50
CA THR A 272 -8.64 0.08 12.88
C THR A 272 -10.13 0.44 12.90
N PHE A 273 -10.80 0.08 14.00
CA PHE A 273 -12.26 0.23 14.11
C PHE A 273 -12.64 1.05 15.33
N LYS A 274 -13.61 1.95 15.14
CA LYS A 274 -14.27 2.70 16.22
C LYS A 274 -15.77 2.61 16.02
N LYS A 275 -16.52 2.33 17.08
CA LYS A 275 -17.97 2.15 17.03
C LYS A 275 -18.64 3.38 16.40
N GLY A 276 -19.48 3.13 15.38
CA GLY A 276 -20.23 4.19 14.68
C GLY A 276 -19.40 4.99 13.68
N CYS A 277 -18.16 4.58 13.39
CA CYS A 277 -17.32 5.17 12.36
C CYS A 277 -16.96 4.13 11.30
N ASP A 278 -16.59 4.63 10.13
CA ASP A 278 -15.90 3.84 9.11
C ASP A 278 -14.55 3.29 9.64
N ALA A 279 -14.02 2.28 8.95
CA ALA A 279 -12.69 1.76 9.21
C ALA A 279 -11.63 2.82 8.87
N THR A 280 -10.47 2.72 9.51
CA THR A 280 -9.32 3.53 9.11
C THR A 280 -8.21 2.61 8.67
N GLU A 281 -7.69 2.91 7.50
CA GLU A 281 -6.61 2.19 6.85
C GLU A 281 -5.25 2.69 7.32
N TYR A 282 -4.29 1.77 7.41
CA TYR A 282 -2.88 2.10 7.53
C TYR A 282 -2.05 0.95 6.97
N PRO A 283 -0.94 1.26 6.28
CA PRO A 283 -0.05 0.22 5.77
C PRO A 283 0.58 -0.52 6.94
N VAL A 284 0.65 -1.85 6.82
CA VAL A 284 1.40 -2.70 7.75
C VAL A 284 2.21 -3.72 6.98
N ARG A 285 3.38 -4.05 7.53
CA ARG A 285 4.26 -5.07 6.98
C ARG A 285 4.73 -6.02 8.05
N GLY A 286 4.99 -7.26 7.66
CA GLY A 286 5.42 -8.27 8.60
C GLY A 286 6.05 -9.45 7.94
N ARG A 287 6.59 -10.33 8.78
CA ARG A 287 7.12 -11.62 8.36
C ARG A 287 6.48 -12.72 9.17
N TYR A 288 6.41 -13.87 8.53
CA TYR A 288 6.08 -15.10 9.20
C TYR A 288 7.28 -15.54 10.04
N HIS A 289 7.01 -16.08 11.23
CA HIS A 289 8.03 -16.61 12.14
C HIS A 289 7.59 -18.01 12.56
N VAL A 290 8.33 -19.02 12.12
CA VAL A 290 8.18 -20.37 12.66
C VAL A 290 9.16 -20.54 13.80
N MET A 291 8.67 -20.52 15.03
CA MET A 291 9.45 -20.81 16.23
C MET A 291 8.99 -22.15 16.80
N TYR A 292 9.89 -23.14 16.84
CA TYR A 292 9.63 -24.45 17.46
C TYR A 292 8.38 -25.19 16.91
N GLY A 293 8.10 -25.05 15.61
CA GLY A 293 6.93 -25.66 14.98
C GLY A 293 5.61 -24.91 15.21
N MET A 294 5.63 -23.78 15.94
CA MET A 294 4.48 -22.89 16.08
C MET A 294 4.61 -21.73 15.12
N SER A 295 3.54 -21.46 14.38
CA SER A 295 3.45 -20.36 13.44
C SER A 295 2.99 -19.09 14.15
N GLN A 296 3.83 -18.06 14.18
CA GLN A 296 3.47 -16.72 14.65
C GLN A 296 3.81 -15.74 13.54
N PHE A 297 3.06 -14.66 13.40
CA PHE A 297 3.53 -13.52 12.59
C PHE A 297 3.14 -12.21 13.24
N THR A 298 3.89 -11.16 12.91
CA THR A 298 3.62 -9.81 13.40
C THR A 298 3.59 -8.87 12.21
N LEU A 299 2.54 -8.06 12.10
CA LEU A 299 2.46 -6.95 11.16
C LEU A 299 2.65 -5.64 11.91
N GLU A 300 3.47 -4.75 11.40
CA GLU A 300 3.81 -3.48 12.03
C GLU A 300 3.60 -2.31 11.05
N GLY A 301 3.11 -1.19 11.57
CA GLY A 301 2.86 0.02 10.79
C GLY A 301 2.34 1.16 11.66
N ALA A 302 2.47 2.39 11.18
CA ALA A 302 2.11 3.57 11.98
C ALA A 302 0.59 3.67 12.09
N ALA A 303 0.03 3.16 13.19
CA ALA A 303 -1.42 3.07 13.32
C ALA A 303 -2.08 4.45 13.52
N PRO A 304 -3.28 4.65 12.97
CA PRO A 304 -4.02 5.89 13.08
C PRO A 304 -4.45 6.13 14.52
N ILE A 305 -4.23 7.34 14.99
CA ILE A 305 -4.73 7.87 16.25
C ILE A 305 -6.01 8.62 15.93
N ARG A 306 -7.14 8.12 16.42
CA ARG A 306 -8.43 8.77 16.24
C ARG A 306 -8.69 9.81 17.32
N SER A 307 -9.39 10.87 16.92
CA SER A 307 -10.04 11.80 17.82
C SER A 307 -10.88 11.05 18.84
N LYS A 308 -10.88 11.54 20.09
CA LYS A 308 -11.73 10.99 21.14
C LYS A 308 -13.21 11.33 20.92
N ILE A 309 -13.49 12.43 20.22
CA ILE A 309 -14.83 13.03 20.14
C ILE A 309 -15.58 12.62 18.87
N ASN A 310 -14.88 12.52 17.73
CA ASN A 310 -15.48 12.21 16.43
C ASN A 310 -14.70 11.10 15.70
N CYS A 311 -14.96 10.90 14.40
CA CYS A 311 -14.31 9.85 13.60
C CYS A 311 -12.99 10.29 12.96
N ASP A 312 -12.54 11.52 13.21
CA ASP A 312 -11.34 12.07 12.57
C ASP A 312 -10.07 11.35 13.02
N ILE A 313 -9.12 11.26 12.10
CA ILE A 313 -7.77 10.79 12.35
C ILE A 313 -6.92 12.02 12.68
N THR A 314 -6.34 12.04 13.88
CA THR A 314 -5.58 13.18 14.39
C THR A 314 -4.08 13.04 14.16
N SER A 315 -3.57 11.82 14.02
CA SER A 315 -2.17 11.51 13.72
C SER A 315 -1.99 10.02 13.40
N HIS A 316 -0.77 9.61 13.06
CA HIS A 316 -0.34 8.20 13.02
C HIS A 316 0.81 7.98 14.00
N SER A 317 0.94 6.78 14.56
CA SER A 317 1.99 6.49 15.56
C SER A 317 2.41 5.04 15.61
N MET A 318 3.73 4.81 15.54
CA MET A 318 4.37 3.51 15.80
C MET A 318 4.33 3.07 17.27
N ALA A 319 4.02 4.00 18.20
CA ALA A 319 3.89 3.69 19.63
C ALA A 319 2.45 3.34 20.03
N SER A 320 1.50 3.37 19.08
CA SER A 320 0.12 2.99 19.33
C SER A 320 -0.01 1.50 19.62
N GLY A 321 -0.97 1.11 20.46
CA GLY A 321 -1.29 -0.31 20.68
C GLY A 321 -1.78 -1.04 19.42
N ASN A 322 -2.21 -0.29 18.40
CA ASN A 322 -2.58 -0.85 17.10
C ASN A 322 -1.40 -0.92 16.11
N ALA A 323 -0.23 -0.37 16.45
CA ALA A 323 0.91 -0.32 15.53
C ALA A 323 1.60 -1.67 15.32
N ARG A 324 1.29 -2.65 16.18
CA ARG A 324 1.88 -3.99 16.17
C ARG A 324 0.79 -5.05 16.31
N LEU A 325 0.44 -5.67 15.20
CA LEU A 325 -0.56 -6.72 15.10
C LEU A 325 0.13 -8.08 15.21
N LYS A 326 0.12 -8.65 16.42
CA LYS A 326 0.65 -9.99 16.66
C LYS A 326 -0.45 -11.04 16.47
N PHE A 327 -0.11 -12.11 15.77
CA PHE A 327 -0.97 -13.27 15.53
C PHE A 327 -0.28 -14.54 15.99
N ASP A 328 -0.89 -15.25 16.93
CA ASP A 328 -0.43 -16.56 17.41
C ASP A 328 -1.36 -17.64 16.86
N ILE A 329 -0.82 -18.77 16.37
CA ILE A 329 -1.67 -19.87 15.90
C ILE A 329 -2.65 -20.28 17.01
N ALA A 330 -3.93 -20.36 16.66
CA ALA A 330 -4.97 -20.79 17.59
C ALA A 330 -5.22 -22.28 17.34
N TRP A 331 -5.05 -23.08 18.40
CA TRP A 331 -5.48 -24.47 18.42
C TRP A 331 -6.87 -24.50 19.06
N ASP A 332 -7.83 -25.04 18.32
CA ASP A 332 -9.15 -25.41 18.82
C ASP A 332 -9.12 -26.76 19.57
#